data_AF-A0A1B6J5U3-F1
#
_entry.id   AF-A0A1B6J5U3-F1
#
_cell.length_a   1.000
_cell.length_b   1.000
_cell.length_c   1.000
_cell.angle_alpha   90.00
_cell.angle_beta   90.00
_cell.angle_gamma   90.00
#
_symmetry.space_group_name_H-M   'P 1'
#
loop_
_entity.id
_entity.type
_entity.pdbx_description
1 polymer ?
#
loop_
_entity_poly.entity_id
_entity_poly.type
_entity_poly.pdbx_seq_one_letter_code
_entity_poly.pdbx_strand_id
1 'polypeptide(L)'
;DADLATRAIPELIKLLNDEDQVVVSQAAMMVHQLSKKEASRHAIMNSPQMVAALVRAISNSNDLETTKGAVGTLHNLSHHRQGLLAIFKSGGIPALVKLLSSPVESVLFYAITTLHNLLLHQEGSKMAVRLAGGLQKMV
;
A
#
# COMPACT_ATOMS: atom_id res chain seq x y z
N ASP A 1 10.36 3.57 20.65
CA ASP A 1 10.19 3.69 19.19
C ASP A 1 8.78 3.25 18.72
N ALA A 2 8.27 2.08 19.13
CA ALA A 2 6.90 1.63 18.81
C ALA A 2 5.76 2.59 19.21
N ASP A 3 5.88 3.20 20.40
CA ASP A 3 4.88 4.14 20.94
C ASP A 3 4.78 5.42 20.10
N LEU A 4 5.92 5.93 19.61
CA LEU A 4 5.96 7.11 18.74
C LEU A 4 5.26 6.85 17.41
N ALA A 5 5.48 5.67 16.80
CA ALA A 5 4.81 5.30 15.54
C ALA A 5 3.30 5.19 15.72
N THR A 6 2.84 4.58 16.82
CA THR A 6 1.41 4.44 17.12
C THR A 6 0.74 5.80 17.30
N ARG A 7 1.42 6.73 17.98
CA ARG A 7 0.93 8.11 18.19
C ARG A 7 0.94 8.96 16.91
N ALA A 8 1.84 8.67 15.96
CA ALA A 8 1.93 9.40 14.69
C ALA A 8 0.91 8.92 13.65
N ILE A 9 0.38 7.70 13.75
CA ILE A 9 -0.54 7.11 12.75
C ILE A 9 -1.77 7.99 12.47
N PRO A 10 -2.51 8.50 13.47
CA PRO A 10 -3.70 9.33 13.21
C PRO A 10 -3.38 10.58 12.39
N GLU A 11 -2.27 11.26 12.69
CA GLU A 11 -1.86 12.46 11.95
C GLU A 11 -1.42 12.11 10.53
N LEU A 12 -0.64 11.04 10.37
CA LEU A 12 -0.23 10.57 9.03
C LEU A 12 -1.44 10.15 8.16
N ILE A 13 -2.49 9.59 8.76
CA ILE A 13 -3.74 9.31 8.04
C ILE A 13 -4.36 10.62 7.56
N LYS A 14 -4.43 11.65 8.42
CA LYS A 14 -4.99 12.95 8.05
C LYS A 14 -4.20 13.56 6.88
N LEU A 15 -2.88 13.58 6.97
CA LEU A 15 -1.99 14.11 5.91
C LEU A 15 -2.10 13.32 4.60
N LEU A 16 -2.31 12.00 4.64
CA LEU A 16 -2.55 11.18 3.45
C LEU A 16 -3.90 11.48 2.77
N ASN A 17 -4.84 12.12 3.45
CA ASN A 17 -6.14 12.53 2.91
C ASN A 17 -6.24 14.05 2.75
N ASP A 18 -5.11 14.76 2.77
CA ASP A 18 -5.06 16.20 2.56
C ASP A 18 -5.42 16.56 1.10
N GLU A 19 -5.89 17.78 0.88
CA GLU A 19 -6.18 18.30 -0.46
C GLU A 19 -4.88 18.67 -1.18
N ASP A 20 -3.86 19.12 -0.43
CA ASP A 20 -2.55 19.47 -0.96
C ASP A 20 -1.75 18.20 -1.32
N GLN A 21 -1.53 18.00 -2.62
CA GLN A 21 -0.79 16.86 -3.14
C GLN A 21 0.67 16.80 -2.66
N VAL A 22 1.27 17.94 -2.32
CA VAL A 22 2.62 17.99 -1.72
C VAL A 22 2.60 17.36 -0.33
N VAL A 23 1.58 17.67 0.48
CA VAL A 23 1.39 17.11 1.82
C VAL A 23 1.15 15.60 1.73
N VAL A 24 0.30 15.16 0.82
CA VAL A 24 0.03 13.73 0.58
C VAL A 24 1.30 12.98 0.19
N SER A 25 2.11 13.55 -0.71
CA SER A 25 3.36 12.95 -1.17
C SER A 25 4.37 12.80 -0.03
N GLN A 26 4.55 13.86 0.77
CA GLN A 26 5.43 13.81 1.96
C GLN A 26 4.95 12.79 2.98
N ALA A 27 3.64 12.71 3.23
CA ALA A 27 3.06 11.74 4.14
C ALA A 27 3.28 10.31 3.65
N ALA A 28 3.04 10.03 2.37
CA ALA A 28 3.27 8.71 1.78
C ALA A 28 4.74 8.28 1.89
N MET A 29 5.68 9.20 1.65
CA MET A 29 7.11 8.93 1.81
C MET A 29 7.51 8.71 3.27
N MET A 30 6.93 9.46 4.21
CA MET A 30 7.19 9.26 5.64
C MET A 30 6.67 7.91 6.12
N VAL A 31 5.45 7.53 5.74
CA VAL A 31 4.88 6.21 6.06
C VAL A 31 5.73 5.10 5.44
N HIS A 32 6.24 5.27 4.22
CA HIS A 32 7.18 4.33 3.62
C HIS A 32 8.45 4.17 4.47
N GLN A 33 9.09 5.24 4.93
CA GLN A 33 10.26 5.13 5.81
C GLN A 33 9.94 4.43 7.12
N LEU A 34 8.79 4.74 7.73
CA LEU A 34 8.34 4.08 8.95
C LEU A 34 8.11 2.58 8.73
N SER A 35 7.53 2.17 7.60
CA SER A 35 7.29 0.76 7.29
C SER A 35 8.56 -0.08 7.23
N LYS A 36 9.75 0.52 7.07
CA LYS A 36 11.02 -0.21 7.13
C LYS A 36 11.40 -0.64 8.55
N LYS A 37 10.92 0.06 9.57
CA LYS A 37 11.15 -0.27 10.98
C LYS A 37 10.10 -1.27 11.46
N GLU A 38 10.52 -2.38 12.08
CA GLU A 38 9.62 -3.48 12.47
C GLU A 38 8.46 -3.00 13.35
N ALA A 39 8.74 -2.27 14.43
CA ALA A 39 7.71 -1.79 15.36
C ALA A 39 6.68 -0.87 14.68
N SER A 40 7.15 0.09 13.87
CA SER A 40 6.30 1.00 13.12
C SER A 40 5.50 0.27 12.04
N ARG A 41 6.10 -0.71 11.36
CA ARG A 41 5.43 -1.58 10.38
C ARG A 41 4.26 -2.32 11.00
N HIS A 42 4.46 -2.90 12.20
CA HIS A 42 3.40 -3.54 12.96
C HIS A 42 2.28 -2.54 13.27
N ALA A 43 2.60 -1.34 13.74
CA ALA A 43 1.59 -0.31 14.01
C ALA A 43 0.79 0.06 12.73
N ILE A 44 1.46 0.20 11.59
CA ILE A 44 0.85 0.51 10.30
C ILE A 44 -0.13 -0.59 9.86
N MET A 45 0.29 -1.86 9.86
CA MET A 45 -0.59 -2.97 9.45
C MET A 45 -1.72 -3.27 10.45
N ASN A 46 -1.58 -2.83 11.70
CA ASN A 46 -2.62 -2.89 12.72
C ASN A 46 -3.66 -1.75 12.59
N SER A 47 -3.46 -0.78 11.69
CA SER A 47 -4.38 0.32 11.45
C SER A 47 -5.09 0.15 10.10
N PRO A 48 -6.33 -0.36 10.06
CA PRO A 48 -7.10 -0.48 8.82
C PRO A 48 -7.26 0.85 8.08
N GLN A 49 -7.43 1.95 8.83
CA GLN A 49 -7.57 3.29 8.29
C GLN A 49 -6.30 3.77 7.59
N MET A 50 -5.12 3.45 8.13
CA MET A 50 -3.84 3.73 7.49
C MET A 50 -3.69 2.96 6.18
N VAL A 51 -3.94 1.64 6.19
CA VAL A 51 -3.83 0.83 4.98
C VAL A 51 -4.84 1.28 3.92
N ALA A 52 -6.07 1.63 4.32
CA ALA A 52 -7.07 2.18 3.41
C ALA A 52 -6.66 3.55 2.84
N ALA A 53 -6.03 4.42 3.63
CA ALA A 53 -5.50 5.70 3.15
C ALA A 53 -4.40 5.50 2.10
N LEU A 54 -3.49 4.55 2.31
CA LEU A 54 -2.45 4.22 1.34
C LEU A 54 -3.05 3.66 0.03
N VAL A 55 -4.05 2.78 0.12
CA VAL A 55 -4.75 2.25 -1.07
C VAL A 55 -5.48 3.37 -1.84
N ARG A 56 -6.09 4.32 -1.13
CA ARG A 56 -6.70 5.50 -1.76
C ARG A 56 -5.65 6.39 -2.43
N ALA A 57 -4.51 6.64 -1.79
CA ALA A 57 -3.42 7.41 -2.37
C ALA A 57 -2.92 6.80 -3.68
N ILE A 58 -2.77 5.46 -3.75
CA ILE A 58 -2.44 4.75 -5.00
C ILE A 58 -3.53 4.92 -6.07
N SER A 59 -4.80 4.90 -5.66
CA SER A 59 -5.93 4.91 -6.60
C SER A 59 -6.17 6.29 -7.21
N ASN A 60 -5.94 7.35 -6.43
CA ASN A 60 -6.34 8.71 -6.74
C ASN A 60 -5.18 9.65 -7.13
N SER A 61 -3.94 9.32 -6.78
CA SER A 61 -2.81 10.18 -7.09
C SER A 61 -2.30 10.00 -8.51
N ASN A 62 -1.96 11.11 -9.15
CA ASN A 62 -1.14 11.14 -10.38
C ASN A 62 0.33 11.48 -10.05
N ASP A 63 0.65 11.74 -8.78
CA ASP A 63 2.00 12.01 -8.32
C ASP A 63 2.76 10.69 -8.15
N LEU A 64 3.93 10.65 -8.77
CA LEU A 64 4.74 9.44 -8.82
C LEU A 64 5.32 9.11 -7.44
N GLU A 65 5.78 10.12 -6.70
CA GLU A 65 6.41 9.90 -5.39
C GLU A 65 5.37 9.44 -4.36
N THR A 66 4.16 10.01 -4.39
CA THR A 66 3.01 9.53 -3.62
C THR A 66 2.74 8.06 -3.91
N THR A 67 2.60 7.71 -5.19
CA THR A 67 2.31 6.33 -5.62
C THR A 67 3.41 5.37 -5.17
N LYS A 68 4.68 5.75 -5.38
CA LYS A 68 5.86 4.97 -5.01
C LYS A 68 5.99 4.76 -3.50
N GLY A 69 5.77 5.80 -2.69
CA GLY A 69 5.77 5.71 -1.24
C GLY A 69 4.64 4.80 -0.72
N ALA A 70 3.42 4.98 -1.26
CA ALA A 70 2.29 4.18 -0.85
C ALA A 70 2.43 2.70 -1.24
N VAL A 71 2.79 2.39 -2.49
CA VAL A 71 2.95 1.00 -2.94
C VAL A 71 4.16 0.33 -2.29
N GLY A 72 5.27 1.05 -2.06
CA GLY A 72 6.43 0.55 -1.34
C GLY A 72 6.09 0.20 0.12
N THR A 73 5.20 0.97 0.74
CA THR A 73 4.64 0.62 2.05
C THR A 73 3.88 -0.69 1.99
N LEU A 74 2.92 -0.84 1.05
CA LEU A 74 2.13 -2.07 0.93
C LEU A 74 3.02 -3.29 0.66
N HIS A 75 4.07 -3.14 -0.14
CA HIS A 75 5.07 -4.18 -0.35
C HIS A 75 5.70 -4.62 0.98
N ASN A 76 6.16 -3.67 1.81
CA ASN A 76 6.75 -3.98 3.11
C ASN A 76 5.77 -4.71 4.05
N LEU A 77 4.48 -4.36 4.01
CA LEU A 77 3.45 -5.04 4.81
C LEU A 77 3.17 -6.46 4.28
N SER A 78 3.28 -6.69 2.97
CA SER A 78 2.94 -7.97 2.33
C SER A 78 3.82 -9.16 2.76
N HIS A 79 4.97 -8.87 3.40
CA HIS A 79 5.83 -9.88 4.01
C HIS A 79 5.27 -10.45 5.32
N HIS A 80 4.12 -9.94 5.79
CA HIS A 80 3.47 -10.39 7.02
C HIS A 80 2.03 -10.80 6.73
N ARG A 81 1.58 -11.92 7.33
CA ARG A 81 0.19 -12.42 7.18
C ARG A 81 -0.85 -11.36 7.53
N GLN A 82 -0.61 -10.58 8.58
CA GLN A 82 -1.51 -9.50 8.97
C GLN A 82 -1.53 -8.37 7.94
N GLY A 83 -0.37 -8.00 7.38
CA GLY A 83 -0.29 -6.99 6.33
C GLY A 83 -1.00 -7.42 5.06
N LEU A 84 -0.86 -8.69 4.64
CA LEU A 84 -1.61 -9.27 3.53
C LEU A 84 -3.12 -9.17 3.74
N LEU A 85 -3.61 -9.55 4.93
CA LEU A 85 -5.02 -9.46 5.27
C LEU A 85 -5.52 -8.01 5.26
N ALA A 86 -4.73 -7.08 5.78
CA ALA A 86 -5.07 -5.67 5.80
C ALA A 86 -5.15 -5.09 4.38
N ILE A 87 -4.18 -5.38 3.51
CA ILE A 87 -4.19 -4.97 2.10
C ILE A 87 -5.43 -5.53 1.39
N PHE A 88 -5.72 -6.81 1.60
CA PHE A 88 -6.88 -7.47 1.01
C PHE A 88 -8.20 -6.82 1.43
N LYS A 89 -8.41 -6.64 2.75
CA LYS A 89 -9.63 -6.03 3.30
C LYS A 89 -9.80 -4.56 2.90
N SER A 90 -8.72 -3.84 2.67
CA SER A 90 -8.74 -2.43 2.26
C SER A 90 -8.93 -2.23 0.75
N GLY A 91 -9.22 -3.29 -0.02
CA GLY A 91 -9.40 -3.18 -1.46
C GLY A 91 -8.09 -2.93 -2.23
N GLY A 92 -6.95 -3.37 -1.67
CA GLY A 92 -5.63 -3.13 -2.27
C GLY A 92 -5.41 -3.86 -3.60
N ILE A 93 -6.08 -5.00 -3.85
CA ILE A 93 -5.86 -5.79 -5.07
C ILE A 93 -6.20 -5.01 -6.35
N PRO A 94 -7.41 -4.42 -6.50
CA PRO A 94 -7.71 -3.58 -7.66
C PRO A 94 -6.71 -2.44 -7.87
N ALA A 95 -6.28 -1.78 -6.79
CA ALA A 95 -5.30 -0.70 -6.85
C ALA A 95 -3.93 -1.20 -7.34
N LEU A 96 -3.46 -2.34 -6.84
CA LEU A 96 -2.21 -2.96 -7.27
C LEU A 96 -2.27 -3.44 -8.74
N VAL A 97 -3.40 -4.00 -9.18
CA VAL A 97 -3.61 -4.42 -10.57
C VAL A 97 -3.56 -3.22 -11.52
N LYS A 98 -4.13 -2.06 -11.14
CA LYS A 98 -4.01 -0.81 -11.91
C LYS A 98 -2.54 -0.42 -12.13
N LEU A 99 -1.70 -0.59 -11.12
CA LEU A 99 -0.27 -0.25 -11.18
C LEU A 99 0.57 -1.16 -12.08
N LEU A 100 0.04 -2.30 -12.55
CA LEU A 100 0.75 -3.16 -13.50
C LEU A 100 0.98 -2.52 -14.87
N SER A 101 0.29 -1.41 -15.17
CA SER A 101 0.53 -0.60 -16.38
C SER A 101 1.38 0.65 -16.11
N SER A 102 1.96 0.78 -14.91
CA SER A 102 2.83 1.91 -14.59
C SER A 102 4.09 1.90 -15.48
N PRO A 103 4.47 3.03 -16.11
CA PRO A 103 5.73 3.13 -16.83
C PRO A 103 6.95 3.20 -15.90
N VAL A 104 6.73 3.28 -14.59
CA VAL A 104 7.82 3.41 -13.60
C VAL A 104 8.15 2.05 -13.01
N GLU A 105 9.36 1.57 -13.33
CA GLU A 105 9.84 0.23 -12.96
C GLU A 105 9.73 -0.05 -11.46
N SER A 106 10.09 0.89 -10.59
CA SER A 106 10.00 0.69 -9.14
C SER A 106 8.55 0.51 -8.64
N VAL A 107 7.61 1.26 -9.22
CA VAL A 107 6.18 1.12 -8.91
C VAL A 107 5.66 -0.22 -9.40
N LEU A 108 6.00 -0.60 -10.63
CA LEU A 108 5.65 -1.89 -11.21
C LEU A 108 6.21 -3.05 -10.38
N PHE A 109 7.48 -2.98 -9.99
CA PHE A 109 8.16 -3.96 -9.16
C PHE A 109 7.45 -4.16 -7.81
N TYR A 110 7.14 -3.07 -7.10
CA TYR A 110 6.41 -3.18 -5.83
C TYR A 110 5.00 -3.73 -6.04
N ALA A 111 4.30 -3.32 -7.10
CA ALA A 111 2.97 -3.81 -7.40
C ALA A 111 2.95 -5.32 -7.67
N ILE A 112 3.79 -5.80 -8.60
CA ILE A 112 3.81 -7.21 -9.00
C ILE A 112 4.27 -8.13 -7.87
N THR A 113 5.27 -7.72 -7.09
CA THR A 113 5.76 -8.51 -5.95
C THR A 113 4.75 -8.55 -4.79
N THR A 114 4.03 -7.45 -4.54
CA THR A 114 2.93 -7.42 -3.56
C THR A 114 1.79 -8.35 -3.99
N LEU A 115 1.41 -8.31 -5.27
CA LEU A 115 0.41 -9.23 -5.83
C LEU A 115 0.87 -10.68 -5.74
N HIS A 116 2.14 -10.97 -6.01
CA HIS A 116 2.71 -12.30 -5.88
C HIS A 116 2.55 -12.84 -4.44
N ASN A 117 2.91 -12.04 -3.43
CA ASN A 117 2.77 -12.43 -2.02
C ASN A 117 1.30 -12.67 -1.65
N LEU A 118 0.38 -11.82 -2.12
CA LEU A 118 -1.06 -12.02 -1.94
C LEU A 118 -1.54 -13.33 -2.59
N LEU A 119 -1.13 -13.60 -3.83
CA LEU A 119 -1.54 -14.79 -4.59
C LEU A 119 -1.03 -16.09 -3.96
N LEU A 120 0.12 -16.06 -3.30
CA LEU A 120 0.69 -17.20 -2.58
C LEU A 120 0.09 -17.43 -1.19
N HIS A 121 -0.20 -16.35 -0.44
CA HIS A 121 -0.39 -16.46 1.01
C HIS A 121 -1.71 -15.87 1.55
N GLN A 122 -2.48 -15.15 0.74
CA GLN A 122 -3.77 -14.60 1.15
C GLN A 122 -4.93 -15.35 0.51
N GLU A 123 -5.76 -15.98 1.33
CA GLU A 123 -6.99 -16.63 0.88
C GLU A 123 -7.93 -15.63 0.19
N GLY A 124 -8.58 -16.05 -0.90
CA GLY A 124 -9.46 -15.21 -1.71
C GLY A 124 -8.75 -14.29 -2.70
N SER A 125 -7.44 -14.07 -2.58
CA SER A 125 -6.68 -13.15 -3.46
C SER A 125 -6.75 -13.53 -4.94
N LYS A 126 -6.67 -14.82 -5.26
CA LYS A 126 -6.74 -15.33 -6.64
C LYS A 126 -8.05 -14.95 -7.33
N MET A 127 -9.18 -15.01 -6.61
CA MET A 127 -10.47 -14.59 -7.17
C MET A 127 -10.52 -13.08 -7.34
N ALA A 128 -10.08 -12.33 -6.32
CA ALA A 128 -10.05 -10.87 -6.37
C ALA A 128 -9.18 -10.33 -7.52
N VAL A 129 -8.02 -10.94 -7.78
CA VAL A 129 -7.14 -10.56 -8.91
C VAL A 129 -7.83 -10.82 -10.25
N ARG A 130 -8.55 -11.95 -10.40
CA ARG A 130 -9.33 -12.24 -11.62
C ARG A 130 -10.43 -11.21 -11.84
N LEU A 131 -11.20 -10.90 -10.80
CA LEU A 131 -12.28 -9.90 -10.88
C LEU A 131 -11.77 -8.48 -11.18
N ALA A 132 -10.55 -8.17 -10.74
CA ALA A 132 -9.89 -6.90 -11.05
C ALA A 132 -9.27 -6.82 -12.46
N GLY A 133 -9.38 -7.86 -13.28
CA GLY A 133 -8.76 -7.90 -14.62
C GLY A 133 -7.24 -8.10 -14.58
N GLY A 134 -6.71 -8.69 -13.52
CA GLY A 134 -5.26 -8.87 -13.33
C GLY A 134 -4.62 -9.83 -14.33
N LEU A 135 -5.37 -10.81 -14.86
CA LEU A 135 -4.83 -11.76 -15.84
C LEU A 135 -4.42 -11.04 -17.14
N GLN A 136 -5.26 -10.14 -17.65
CA GLN A 136 -5.00 -9.38 -18.87
C GLN A 136 -3.84 -8.39 -18.71
N LYS A 137 -3.56 -7.96 -17.48
CA LYS A 137 -2.48 -7.03 -17.16
C LYS A 137 -1.12 -7.72 -16.96
N MET A 138 -1.10 -9.04 -16.80
CA MET A 138 0.11 -9.84 -16.54
C MET A 138 0.58 -10.64 -17.77
N VAL A 139 -0.17 -10.61 -18.86
CA VAL A 139 0.10 -11.30 -20.14
C VAL A 139 0.61 -10.30 -21.18
#